data_AF-A0A535C1W6-F1
#
_entry.id   AF-A0A535C1W6-F1
#
_cell.length_a   1.000
_cell.length_b   1.000
_cell.length_c   1.000
_cell.angle_alpha   90.00
_cell.angle_beta   90.00
_cell.angle_gamma   90.00
#
_symmetry.space_group_name_H-M   'P 1'
#
loop_
_entity.id
_entity.type
_entity.pdbx_description
1 polymer ?
#
loop_
_entity_poly.entity_id
_entity_poly.type
_entity_poly.pdbx_seq_one_letter_code
_entity_poly.pdbx_strand_id
1 'polypeptide(L)'
;MNEVQRNVPGTKVAFADGRQTTLVETLPGTIASEVITKLGLATADAVTPKSTVLIIGGTNVPDADSQARLFQLFTRGLTRAVAENSTLIIDGSTAGG
;
A
#
# COMPACT_ATOMS: atom_id res chain seq x y z
N MET A 1 -29.40 4.37 15.29
CA MET A 1 -28.26 3.48 15.60
C MET A 1 -27.04 4.38 15.71
N ASN A 2 -26.47 4.54 16.92
CA ASN A 2 -25.29 5.38 17.13
C ASN A 2 -24.04 4.56 16.78
N GLU A 3 -23.41 4.88 15.67
CA GLU A 3 -22.08 4.36 15.36
C GLU A 3 -21.07 5.05 16.27
N VAL A 4 -20.52 4.27 17.20
CA VAL A 4 -19.40 4.70 18.05
C VAL A 4 -18.19 4.85 17.12
N GLN A 5 -17.82 6.08 16.77
CA GLN A 5 -16.53 6.39 16.14
C GLN A 5 -15.41 5.90 17.06
N ARG A 6 -14.82 4.75 16.75
CA ARG A 6 -13.69 4.20 17.51
C ARG A 6 -12.42 4.67 16.83
N ASN A 7 -11.82 5.70 17.42
CA ASN A 7 -10.59 6.33 16.95
C ASN A 7 -9.47 5.29 16.72
N VAL A 8 -9.05 5.12 15.47
CA VAL A 8 -7.88 4.30 15.12
C VAL A 8 -6.59 5.09 15.35
N PRO A 9 -5.65 4.63 16.20
CA PRO A 9 -4.35 5.27 16.35
C PRO A 9 -3.50 5.11 15.08
N GLY A 10 -2.86 6.18 14.63
CA GLY A 10 -1.81 6.12 13.62
C GLY A 10 -0.45 6.27 14.29
N THR A 11 0.44 5.31 14.13
CA THR A 11 1.78 5.32 14.75
C THR A 11 2.84 5.50 13.66
N LYS A 12 3.79 6.41 13.88
CA LYS A 12 4.97 6.52 13.01
C LYS A 12 5.98 5.43 13.36
N VAL A 13 6.40 4.66 12.37
CA VAL A 13 7.41 3.61 12.52
C VAL A 13 8.64 4.00 11.71
N ALA A 14 9.80 3.99 12.34
CA ALA A 14 11.07 4.25 11.68
C ALA A 14 11.74 2.94 11.25
N PHE A 15 12.31 2.92 10.06
CA PHE A 15 13.18 1.86 9.57
C PHE A 15 14.63 2.14 9.93
N ALA A 16 15.48 1.12 9.86
CA ALA A 16 16.91 1.22 10.19
C ALA A 16 17.67 2.23 9.31
N ASP A 17 17.16 2.54 8.12
CA ASP A 17 17.73 3.52 7.19
C ASP A 17 17.19 4.95 7.41
N GLY A 18 16.44 5.18 8.48
CA GLY A 18 15.88 6.49 8.82
C GLY A 18 14.60 6.86 8.06
N ARG A 19 14.14 6.04 7.10
CA ARG A 19 12.81 6.23 6.49
C ARG A 19 11.72 6.00 7.54
N GLN A 20 10.58 6.64 7.35
CA GLN A 20 9.43 6.48 8.23
C GLN A 20 8.20 6.06 7.44
N THR A 21 7.32 5.29 8.09
CA THR A 21 5.99 4.93 7.59
C THR A 21 4.92 5.21 8.64
N THR A 22 3.67 5.23 8.21
CA THR A 22 2.49 5.30 9.08
C THR A 22 1.89 3.91 9.21
N LEU A 23 1.83 3.37 10.43
CA LEU A 23 1.10 2.16 10.77
C LEU A 23 -0.29 2.54 11.30
N VAL A 24 -1.32 1.88 10.78
CA VAL A 24 -2.72 2.07 11.18
C VAL A 24 -3.29 0.70 11.53
N GLU A 25 -3.58 0.45 12.80
CA GLU A 25 -4.14 -0.81 13.26
C GLU A 25 -5.68 -0.78 13.21
N THR A 26 -6.30 -1.68 12.45
CA THR A 26 -7.77 -1.70 12.29
C THR A 26 -8.42 -2.81 13.09
N LEU A 27 -9.66 -2.60 13.54
CA LEU A 27 -10.51 -3.63 14.14
C LEU A 27 -11.62 -4.03 13.15
N PRO A 28 -12.25 -5.21 13.33
CA PRO A 28 -13.47 -5.54 12.61
C PRO A 28 -14.51 -4.42 12.79
N GLY A 29 -15.01 -3.87 11.68
CA GLY A 29 -15.95 -2.75 11.67
C GLY A 29 -15.33 -1.36 11.62
N THR A 30 -14.00 -1.23 11.57
CA THR A 30 -13.35 0.06 11.26
C THR A 30 -13.81 0.55 9.88
N ILE A 31 -14.17 1.84 9.81
CA ILE A 31 -14.68 2.45 8.59
C ILE A 31 -13.50 2.83 7.68
N ALA A 32 -13.63 2.54 6.38
CA ALA A 32 -12.56 2.80 5.41
C ALA A 32 -12.11 4.28 5.37
N SER A 33 -13.03 5.24 5.52
CA SER A 33 -12.71 6.68 5.53
C SER A 33 -11.80 7.08 6.70
N GLU A 34 -11.94 6.42 7.85
CA GLU A 34 -11.06 6.64 9.00
C GLU A 34 -9.64 6.18 8.68
N VAL A 35 -9.50 5.01 8.06
CA VAL A 35 -8.20 4.46 7.62
C VAL A 35 -7.53 5.38 6.60
N ILE A 36 -8.27 5.80 5.56
CA ILE A 36 -7.77 6.70 4.51
C ILE A 36 -7.27 8.02 5.11
N THR A 37 -8.04 8.60 6.03
CA THR A 37 -7.66 9.85 6.72
C THR A 37 -6.41 9.66 7.56
N LYS A 38 -6.31 8.56 8.31
CA LYS A 38 -5.18 8.27 9.20
C LYS A 38 -3.89 7.95 8.43
N LEU A 39 -4.00 7.34 7.26
CA LEU A 39 -2.89 7.14 6.34
C LEU A 39 -2.42 8.46 5.69
N GLY A 40 -3.16 9.56 5.87
CA GLY A 40 -2.86 10.85 5.26
C GLY A 40 -3.16 10.88 3.76
N LEU A 41 -4.04 10.00 3.26
CA LEU A 41 -4.40 9.92 1.84
C LEU A 41 -5.50 10.91 1.45
N ALA A 42 -6.17 11.52 2.43
CA ALA A 42 -7.26 12.48 2.25
C ALA A 42 -6.95 13.88 2.81
N THR A 43 -5.68 14.23 3.04
CA THR A 43 -5.31 15.58 3.49
C THR A 43 -5.22 16.54 2.31
N ALA A 44 -5.40 17.85 2.55
CA ALA A 44 -5.32 18.88 1.50
C ALA A 44 -3.94 18.90 0.81
N ASP A 45 -2.90 18.47 1.51
CA ASP A 45 -1.52 18.37 1.02
C ASP A 45 -1.22 16.98 0.41
N ALA A 46 -2.15 16.02 0.47
CA ALA A 46 -1.96 14.70 -0.10
C ALA A 46 -2.12 14.74 -1.62
N VAL A 47 -1.15 14.17 -2.32
CA VAL A 47 -1.31 13.85 -3.74
C VAL A 47 -2.41 12.79 -3.84
N THR A 48 -3.60 13.20 -4.30
CA THR A 48 -4.71 12.28 -4.54
C THR A 48 -4.29 11.32 -5.65
N PRO A 49 -4.30 10.00 -5.41
CA PRO A 49 -3.94 9.04 -6.44
C PRO A 49 -4.89 9.14 -7.63
N LYS A 50 -4.36 9.20 -8.86
CA LYS A 50 -5.19 9.21 -10.09
C LYS A 50 -5.59 7.79 -10.51
N SER A 51 -4.89 6.81 -9.98
CA SER A 51 -5.09 5.38 -10.27
C SER A 51 -4.66 4.54 -9.07
N THR A 52 -5.22 3.34 -8.99
CA THR A 52 -4.90 2.36 -7.94
C THR A 52 -4.54 1.03 -8.59
N VAL A 53 -3.45 0.42 -8.14
CA VAL A 53 -3.05 -0.95 -8.51
C VAL A 53 -3.13 -1.81 -7.26
N LEU A 54 -3.94 -2.86 -7.32
CA LEU A 54 -4.08 -3.86 -6.27
C LEU A 54 -3.34 -5.13 -6.70
N ILE A 55 -2.31 -5.50 -5.96
CA ILE A 55 -1.50 -6.69 -6.20
C ILE A 55 -2.03 -7.81 -5.30
N ILE A 56 -2.47 -8.90 -5.92
CA ILE A 56 -2.97 -10.09 -5.23
C ILE A 56 -2.38 -11.33 -5.90
N GLY A 57 -1.89 -12.27 -5.09
CA GLY A 57 -1.43 -13.57 -5.55
C GLY A 57 0.00 -13.87 -5.12
N GLY A 58 0.43 -15.11 -5.40
CA GLY A 58 1.81 -15.54 -5.24
C GLY A 58 2.38 -15.97 -6.59
N THR A 59 3.68 -15.84 -6.76
CA THR A 59 4.36 -16.32 -7.96
C THR A 59 4.80 -17.76 -7.77
N ASN A 60 4.12 -18.72 -8.40
CA ASN A 60 4.64 -20.08 -8.58
C ASN A 60 5.18 -20.22 -10.01
N VAL A 61 6.33 -19.59 -10.27
CA VAL A 61 7.01 -19.66 -11.56
C VAL A 61 8.11 -20.73 -11.45
N PRO A 62 8.03 -21.83 -12.20
CA PRO A 62 8.88 -23.00 -11.98
C PRO A 62 10.32 -22.83 -12.50
N ASP A 63 10.56 -21.92 -13.45
CA ASP A 63 11.87 -21.69 -14.02
C ASP A 63 12.43 -20.30 -13.65
N ALA A 64 13.71 -20.29 -13.27
CA ALA A 64 14.39 -19.10 -12.77
C ALA A 64 14.51 -17.99 -13.83
N ASP A 65 14.67 -18.37 -15.11
CA ASP A 65 14.83 -17.42 -16.20
C ASP A 65 13.53 -16.65 -16.48
N SER A 66 12.38 -17.35 -16.52
CA SER A 66 11.08 -16.70 -16.64
C SER A 66 10.74 -15.90 -15.38
N GLN A 67 11.11 -16.38 -14.19
CA GLN A 67 10.90 -15.62 -12.95
C GLN A 67 11.68 -14.29 -12.98
N ALA A 68 12.96 -14.33 -13.34
CA ALA A 68 13.80 -13.13 -13.45
C ALA A 68 13.26 -12.16 -14.51
N ARG A 69 12.84 -12.66 -15.67
CA ARG A 69 12.27 -11.85 -16.74
C ARG A 69 10.94 -11.21 -16.33
N LEU A 70 10.04 -11.98 -15.72
CA LEU A 70 8.75 -11.50 -15.24
C LEU A 70 8.94 -10.45 -14.15
N PHE A 71 9.85 -10.68 -13.21
CA PHE A 71 10.21 -9.71 -12.18
C PHE A 71 10.67 -8.39 -12.80
N GLN A 72 11.63 -8.44 -13.75
CA GLN A 72 12.11 -7.22 -14.42
C GLN A 72 11.00 -6.46 -15.16
N LEU A 73 10.15 -7.17 -15.91
CA LEU A 73 9.05 -6.54 -16.64
C LEU A 73 8.01 -5.93 -15.70
N PHE A 74 7.67 -6.65 -14.63
CA PHE A 74 6.72 -6.21 -13.62
C PHE A 74 7.23 -4.97 -12.89
N THR A 75 8.46 -5.01 -12.34
CA THR A 75 9.06 -3.87 -11.64
C THR A 75 9.13 -2.64 -12.54
N ARG A 76 9.60 -2.79 -13.78
CA ARG A 76 9.69 -1.65 -14.72
C ARG A 76 8.32 -1.05 -15.03
N GLY A 77 7.32 -1.90 -15.29
CA GLY A 77 5.95 -1.45 -15.55
C GLY A 77 5.35 -0.71 -14.37
N LEU A 78 5.52 -1.27 -13.17
CA LEU A 78 4.99 -0.71 -11.92
C LEU A 78 5.67 0.62 -11.57
N THR A 79 6.99 0.70 -11.65
CA THR A 79 7.74 1.95 -11.42
C THR A 79 7.28 3.05 -12.38
N ARG A 80 7.08 2.72 -13.66
CA ARG A 80 6.59 3.69 -14.65
C ARG A 80 5.18 4.17 -14.34
N ALA A 81 4.27 3.26 -13.98
CA ALA A 81 2.91 3.61 -13.60
C ALA A 81 2.90 4.61 -12.43
N VAL A 82 3.67 4.34 -11.37
CA VAL A 82 3.80 5.21 -10.20
C VAL A 82 4.36 6.58 -10.55
N ALA A 83 5.46 6.62 -11.32
CA ALA A 83 6.15 7.86 -11.66
C ALA A 83 5.31 8.80 -12.54
N GLU A 84 4.53 8.25 -13.47
CA GLU A 84 3.80 9.04 -14.47
C GLU A 84 2.36 9.39 -14.02
N ASN A 85 1.71 8.52 -13.24
CA ASN A 85 0.26 8.61 -12.99
C ASN A 85 -0.14 8.82 -11.54
N SER A 86 0.82 9.08 -10.63
CA SER A 86 0.53 9.20 -9.20
C SER A 86 -0.29 8.01 -8.70
N THR A 87 0.18 6.81 -9.01
CA THR A 87 -0.53 5.55 -8.73
C THR A 87 -0.35 5.14 -7.27
N LEU A 88 -1.45 4.78 -6.61
CA LEU A 88 -1.43 4.11 -5.32
C LEU A 88 -1.25 2.60 -5.53
N ILE A 89 -0.26 2.00 -4.86
CA ILE A 89 -0.08 0.55 -4.82
C ILE A 89 -0.67 0.04 -3.51
N ILE A 90 -1.50 -0.99 -3.61
CA ILE A 90 -1.98 -1.78 -2.48
C ILE A 90 -1.48 -3.21 -2.70
N ASP A 91 -0.77 -3.74 -1.72
CA ASP A 91 -0.27 -5.11 -1.72
C ASP A 91 -0.64 -5.79 -0.39
N GLY A 92 -0.94 -7.09 -0.46
CA GLY A 92 -1.27 -7.92 0.68
C GLY A 92 -0.06 -8.62 1.30
N SER A 93 1.16 -8.24 0.93
CA SER A 93 2.36 -8.93 1.39
C SER A 93 2.56 -8.82 2.90
N THR A 94 2.94 -9.96 3.47
CA THR A 94 3.72 -10.01 4.72
C THR A 94 5.18 -10.22 4.31
N ALA A 95 6.14 -10.18 5.25
CA ALA A 95 7.59 -10.18 4.96
C ALA A 95 8.15 -11.39 4.15
N GLY A 96 7.31 -12.24 3.56
CA GLY A 96 7.67 -13.39 2.72
C GLY A 96 7.19 -13.33 1.26
N GLY A 97 6.88 -12.13 0.73
CA GLY A 97 6.64 -11.92 -0.70
C GLY A 97 7.93 -11.79 -1.50
#